data_AF-A0A173SXC0-F1
#
_entry.id   AF-A0A173SXC0-F1
#
_cell.length_a   1.000
_cell.length_b   1.000
_cell.length_c   1.000
_cell.angle_alpha   90.00
_cell.angle_beta   90.00
_cell.angle_gamma   90.00
#
_symmetry.space_group_name_H-M   'P 1'
#
loop_
_entity.id
_entity.type
_entity.pdbx_description
1 polymer ?
#
loop_
_entity_poly.entity_id
_entity_poly.type
_entity_poly.pdbx_seq_one_letter_code
_entity_poly.pdbx_strand_id
1 'polypeptide(L)'
;MNSHLSKTEYRIMEYFWSTGGKYTFGELMKYFNEEEDKNWKKQTLNTFLSRLIDKGLLERKKEETKAYYGAALTKAEFKQRKAKAILEECYEGKISHFIAALTGNNAITKVDEKELIAHILDR
;
A
#
# COMPACT_ATOMS: atom_id res chain seq x y z
N MET A 1 -9.23 -4.65 -10.34
CA MET A 1 -8.90 -4.93 -8.92
C MET A 1 -8.80 -3.57 -8.24
N ASN A 2 -9.66 -3.24 -7.27
CA ASN A 2 -9.75 -1.86 -6.76
C ASN A 2 -8.54 -1.53 -5.87
N SER A 3 -7.52 -0.90 -6.46
CA SER A 3 -6.23 -0.59 -5.83
C SER A 3 -6.29 0.64 -4.91
N HIS A 4 -7.47 1.26 -4.77
CA HIS A 4 -7.65 2.48 -3.99
C HIS A 4 -7.70 2.18 -2.48
N LEU A 5 -6.79 2.79 -1.73
CA LEU A 5 -6.82 2.85 -0.28
C LEU A 5 -7.36 4.20 0.16
N SER A 6 -8.37 4.20 1.02
CA SER A 6 -8.73 5.40 1.77
C SER A 6 -7.57 5.85 2.66
N LYS A 7 -7.55 7.13 3.05
CA LYS A 7 -6.54 7.69 3.96
C LYS A 7 -6.41 6.86 5.24
N THR A 8 -7.53 6.39 5.78
CA THR A 8 -7.56 5.58 7.00
C THR A 8 -6.98 4.19 6.79
N GLU A 9 -7.35 3.50 5.72
CA GLU A 9 -6.78 2.17 5.41
C GLU A 9 -5.28 2.26 5.15
N TYR A 10 -4.82 3.32 4.46
CA TYR A 10 -3.41 3.56 4.26
C TYR A 10 -2.67 3.80 5.58
N ARG A 11 -3.25 4.57 6.51
CA ARG A 11 -2.67 4.78 7.85
C ARG A 11 -2.54 3.48 8.64
N ILE A 12 -3.55 2.61 8.56
CA ILE A 12 -3.49 1.29 9.18
C ILE A 12 -2.35 0.46 8.58
N MET A 13 -2.25 0.39 7.25
CA MET A 13 -1.16 -0.33 6.60
C MET A 13 0.22 0.25 6.94
N GLU A 14 0.32 1.56 7.09
CA GLU A 14 1.57 2.22 7.49
C GLU A 14 2.06 1.78 8.85
N TYR A 15 1.15 1.57 9.81
CA TYR A 15 1.48 0.99 11.12
C TYR A 15 2.03 -0.44 10.99
N PHE A 16 1.43 -1.30 10.17
CA PHE A 16 1.94 -2.65 9.96
C PHE A 16 3.30 -2.65 9.25
N TRP A 17 3.51 -1.79 8.26
CA TRP A 17 4.77 -1.70 7.52
C TRP A 17 5.91 -1.10 8.33
N SER A 18 5.63 -0.15 9.24
CA SER A 18 6.67 0.49 10.05
C SER A 18 7.15 -0.41 11.19
N THR A 19 6.26 -1.25 11.71
CA THR A 19 6.55 -2.13 12.84
C THR A 19 7.00 -3.52 12.44
N GLY A 20 6.54 -4.02 11.28
CA GLY A 20 6.79 -5.39 10.83
C GLY A 20 6.11 -6.46 11.70
N GLY A 21 5.27 -6.05 12.67
CA GLY A 21 4.69 -6.92 13.68
C GLY A 21 3.39 -7.60 13.25
N LYS A 22 2.98 -8.57 14.07
CA LYS A 22 1.64 -9.15 14.07
C LYS A 22 0.88 -8.67 15.30
N TYR A 23 -0.39 -8.32 15.14
CA TYR A 23 -1.18 -7.73 16.23
C TYR A 23 -2.55 -8.38 16.33
N THR A 24 -3.02 -8.57 17.56
CA THR A 24 -4.40 -8.93 17.83
C THR A 24 -5.34 -7.76 17.60
N PHE A 25 -6.64 -8.06 17.45
CA PHE A 25 -7.66 -7.00 17.36
C PHE A 25 -7.62 -6.05 18.56
N GLY A 26 -7.38 -6.58 19.77
CA GLY A 26 -7.32 -5.78 20.99
C GLY A 26 -6.15 -4.80 21.01
N GLU A 27 -4.97 -5.24 20.58
CA GLU A 27 -3.77 -4.39 20.49
C GLU A 27 -3.96 -3.27 19.46
N LEU A 28 -4.54 -3.59 18.30
CA LEU A 28 -4.86 -2.58 17.28
C LEU A 28 -5.90 -1.57 17.80
N MET A 29 -6.94 -2.05 18.49
CA MET A 29 -7.97 -1.18 19.06
C MET A 29 -7.38 -0.22 20.09
N LYS A 30 -6.49 -0.74 20.95
CA LYS A 30 -5.76 0.04 21.95
C LYS A 30 -4.90 1.11 21.27
N TYR A 31 -4.03 0.70 20.35
CA TYR A 31 -3.12 1.60 19.65
C TYR A 31 -3.86 2.74 18.93
N PHE A 32 -4.85 2.43 18.08
CA PHE A 32 -5.51 3.47 17.29
C PHE A 32 -6.38 4.42 18.11
N ASN A 33 -6.90 3.97 19.26
CA ASN A 33 -7.70 4.84 20.12
C ASN A 33 -6.85 5.66 21.10
N GLU A 34 -5.84 5.05 21.70
CA GLU A 34 -5.03 5.69 22.75
C GLU A 34 -3.88 6.52 22.17
N GLU A 35 -3.21 6.04 21.12
CA GLU A 35 -2.01 6.70 20.56
C GLU A 35 -2.34 7.63 19.39
N GLU A 36 -3.41 7.33 18.62
CA GLU A 36 -3.80 8.07 17.41
C GLU A 36 -5.11 8.87 17.58
N ASP A 37 -5.68 8.88 18.79
CA ASP A 37 -6.93 9.56 19.18
C ASP A 37 -8.09 9.39 18.18
N LYS A 38 -8.20 8.19 17.59
CA LYS A 38 -9.22 7.93 16.57
C LYS A 38 -10.61 7.72 17.13
N ASN A 39 -10.73 7.38 18.42
CA ASN A 39 -11.98 7.08 19.11
C ASN A 39 -12.89 6.09 18.34
N TRP A 40 -12.28 5.09 17.70
CA TRP A 40 -13.00 4.10 16.90
C TRP A 40 -13.76 3.10 17.78
N LYS A 41 -14.97 2.75 17.34
CA LYS A 41 -15.70 1.59 17.84
C LYS A 41 -15.15 0.30 17.21
N LYS A 42 -15.37 -0.84 17.87
CA LYS A 42 -14.97 -2.17 17.36
C LYS A 42 -15.41 -2.43 15.91
N GLN A 43 -16.64 -2.08 15.57
CA GLN A 43 -17.18 -2.27 14.22
C GLN A 43 -16.43 -1.47 13.15
N THR A 44 -15.95 -0.27 13.50
CA THR A 44 -15.19 0.60 12.60
C THR A 44 -13.86 -0.03 12.24
N LEU A 45 -13.07 -0.43 13.24
CA LEU A 45 -11.78 -1.09 13.01
C LEU A 45 -11.97 -2.42 12.26
N ASN A 46 -12.98 -3.22 12.63
CA ASN A 46 -13.27 -4.47 11.95
C ASN A 46 -13.59 -4.27 10.46
N THR A 47 -14.30 -3.20 10.12
CA THR A 47 -14.63 -2.86 8.73
C THR A 47 -13.35 -2.56 7.93
N PHE A 48 -12.42 -1.79 8.49
CA PHE A 48 -11.16 -1.49 7.82
C PHE A 48 -10.29 -2.73 7.65
N LEU A 49 -10.14 -3.54 8.70
CA LEU A 49 -9.34 -4.77 8.64
C LEU A 49 -9.91 -5.75 7.62
N SER A 50 -11.23 -5.92 7.57
CA SER A 50 -11.88 -6.82 6.58
C SER A 50 -11.63 -6.34 5.16
N ARG A 51 -11.81 -5.04 4.88
CA ARG A 51 -11.53 -4.46 3.55
C ARG A 51 -10.07 -4.61 3.14
N LEU A 52 -9.14 -4.46 4.08
CA LEU A 52 -7.71 -4.64 3.83
C LEU A 52 -7.34 -6.10 3.55
N ILE A 53 -8.03 -7.05 4.18
CA ILE A 53 -7.91 -8.50 3.88
C ILE A 53 -8.48 -8.79 2.49
N ASP A 54 -9.66 -8.25 2.15
CA ASP A 54 -10.28 -8.43 0.83
C ASP A 54 -9.41 -7.86 -0.30
N LYS A 55 -8.66 -6.78 -0.03
CA LYS A 55 -7.65 -6.21 -0.93
C LYS A 55 -6.34 -7.00 -0.99
N GLY A 56 -6.17 -8.02 -0.15
CA GLY A 56 -4.96 -8.83 -0.06
C GLY A 56 -3.75 -8.09 0.53
N LEU A 57 -3.98 -7.06 1.35
CA LEU A 57 -2.94 -6.24 1.98
C LEU A 57 -2.64 -6.68 3.41
N LEU A 58 -3.66 -7.19 4.11
CA LEU A 58 -3.52 -7.83 5.41
C LEU A 58 -3.85 -9.31 5.31
N GLU A 59 -3.22 -10.08 6.16
CA GLU A 59 -3.60 -11.46 6.45
C GLU A 59 -4.09 -11.58 7.89
N ARG A 60 -5.02 -12.50 8.11
CA ARG A 60 -5.49 -12.90 9.44
C ARG A 60 -5.11 -14.36 9.68
N LYS A 61 -4.30 -14.61 10.71
CA LYS A 61 -3.91 -15.96 11.14
C LYS A 61 -4.47 -16.24 12.52
N LYS A 62 -5.05 -17.43 12.71
CA LYS A 62 -5.47 -17.90 14.03
C LYS A 62 -4.31 -18.69 14.62
N GLU A 63 -3.76 -18.20 15.72
CA GLU A 63 -2.72 -18.88 16.49
C GLU A 63 -3.33 -19.25 17.85
N GLU A 64 -3.48 -20.55 18.07
CA GLU A 64 -4.17 -21.15 19.23
C GLU A 64 -5.59 -20.59 19.44
N THR A 65 -5.73 -19.65 20.39
CA THR A 65 -6.98 -19.04 20.83
C THR A 65 -7.17 -17.62 20.30
N LYS A 66 -6.12 -16.99 19.75
CA LYS A 66 -6.14 -15.59 19.33
C LYS A 66 -6.02 -15.47 17.81
N ALA A 67 -6.61 -14.41 17.27
CA ALA A 67 -6.44 -14.02 15.89
C ALA A 67 -5.43 -12.86 15.81
N TYR A 68 -4.43 -13.04 14.96
CA TYR A 68 -3.40 -12.06 14.66
C TYR A 68 -3.57 -11.55 13.23
N TYR A 69 -3.34 -10.27 13.06
CA TYR A 69 -3.31 -9.56 11.80
C TYR A 69 -1.87 -9.19 11.48
N GLY A 70 -1.47 -9.31 10.22
CA GLY A 70 -0.14 -8.92 9.76
C GLY A 70 -0.19 -8.42 8.31
N ALA A 71 0.85 -7.70 7.89
CA ALA A 71 0.98 -7.29 6.49
C ALA A 71 1.20 -8.52 5.59
N ALA A 72 0.34 -8.70 4.58
CA ALA A 72 0.49 -9.74 3.58
C ALA A 72 1.48 -9.35 2.46
N LEU A 73 1.73 -8.04 2.31
CA LEU A 73 2.67 -7.46 1.36
C LEU A 73 3.51 -6.41 2.06
N THR A 74 4.77 -6.28 1.65
CA THR A 74 5.64 -5.16 2.04
C THR A 74 5.15 -3.85 1.40
N LYS A 75 5.59 -2.71 1.96
CA LYS A 75 5.30 -1.38 1.39
C LYS A 75 5.84 -1.24 -0.03
N ALA A 76 6.96 -1.90 -0.34
CA ALA A 76 7.57 -1.91 -1.66
C ALA A 76 6.73 -2.69 -2.67
N GLU A 77 6.29 -3.90 -2.34
CA GLU A 77 5.41 -4.71 -3.19
C GLU A 77 4.06 -4.02 -3.43
N PHE A 78 3.50 -3.37 -2.40
CA PHE A 78 2.29 -2.56 -2.55
C PHE A 78 2.49 -1.42 -3.57
N LYS A 79 3.58 -0.65 -3.43
CA LYS A 79 3.91 0.44 -4.38
C LYS A 79 4.11 -0.09 -5.79
N GLN A 80 4.79 -1.22 -5.96
CA GLN A 80 5.00 -1.84 -7.26
C GLN A 80 3.68 -2.30 -7.90
N ARG A 81 2.81 -2.98 -7.13
CA ARG A 81 1.47 -3.37 -7.60
C ARG A 81 0.65 -2.15 -8.02
N LYS A 82 0.68 -1.08 -7.22
CA LYS A 82 -0.03 0.17 -7.52
C LYS A 82 0.50 0.83 -8.79
N ALA A 83 1.83 0.91 -8.96
CA ALA A 83 2.44 1.47 -10.16
C ALA A 83 2.06 0.67 -11.42
N LYS A 84 2.11 -0.67 -11.33
CA LYS A 84 1.68 -1.54 -12.44
C LYS A 84 0.20 -1.34 -12.77
N ALA A 85 -0.68 -1.27 -11.78
CA ALA A 85 -2.11 -1.03 -12.01
C ALA A 85 -2.36 0.31 -12.73
N ILE A 86 -1.66 1.39 -12.32
CA ILE A 86 -1.77 2.69 -12.99
C ILE A 86 -1.29 2.62 -14.44
N LEU A 87 -0.17 1.93 -14.71
CA LEU A 87 0.32 1.74 -16.07
C LEU A 87 -0.70 1.00 -16.95
N GLU A 88 -1.28 -0.09 -16.45
CA GLU A 88 -2.28 -0.88 -17.17
C GLU A 88 -3.57 -0.08 -17.42
N GLU A 89 -4.08 0.60 -16.40
CA GLU A 89 -5.38 1.30 -16.45
C GLU A 89 -5.33 2.59 -17.27
N CYS A 90 -4.21 3.33 -17.26
CA CYS A 90 -4.13 4.67 -17.84
C CYS A 90 -3.18 4.79 -19.04
N TYR A 91 -2.26 3.84 -19.25
CA TYR A 91 -1.15 3.99 -20.21
C TYR A 91 -0.90 2.73 -21.05
N GLU A 92 -1.91 1.86 -21.19
CA GLU A 92 -1.83 0.59 -21.96
C GLU A 92 -0.68 -0.33 -21.51
N GLY A 93 -0.31 -0.27 -20.23
CA GLY A 93 0.81 -1.03 -19.67
C GLY A 93 2.19 -0.55 -20.12
N LYS A 94 2.29 0.55 -20.88
CA LYS A 94 3.54 1.03 -21.47
C LYS A 94 4.12 2.19 -20.69
N ILE A 95 5.34 2.00 -20.18
CA ILE A 95 6.11 3.05 -19.48
C ILE A 95 6.39 4.23 -20.41
N SER A 96 6.66 4.00 -21.70
CA SER A 96 6.89 5.07 -22.68
C SER A 96 5.71 6.02 -22.80
N HIS A 97 4.47 5.51 -22.77
CA HIS A 97 3.26 6.33 -22.79
C HIS A 97 3.09 7.15 -21.51
N PHE A 98 3.41 6.56 -20.35
CA PHE A 98 3.43 7.30 -19.09
C PHE A 98 4.43 8.46 -19.13
N ILE A 99 5.64 8.23 -19.60
CA ILE A 99 6.68 9.27 -19.69
C ILE A 99 6.31 10.35 -20.71
N ALA A 100 5.75 9.98 -21.87
CA ALA A 100 5.28 10.94 -22.86
C ALA A 100 4.15 11.84 -22.33
N ALA A 101 3.20 11.24 -21.58
CA ALA A 101 2.11 11.97 -20.94
C ALA A 101 2.60 12.87 -19.80
N LEU A 102 3.56 12.39 -18.99
CA LEU A 102 4.12 13.14 -17.85
C LEU A 102 4.91 14.37 -18.31
N THR A 103 5.65 14.24 -19.41
CA THR A 103 6.46 15.32 -19.99
C THR A 103 5.65 16.28 -20.85
N GLY A 104 4.39 15.96 -21.17
CA GLY A 104 3.53 16.80 -22.01
C GLY A 104 4.10 17.00 -23.41
N ASN A 105 4.72 15.96 -23.99
CA ASN A 105 5.47 16.01 -25.25
C ASN A 105 6.76 16.87 -25.23
N ASN A 106 7.18 17.38 -24.06
CA ASN A 106 8.50 17.99 -23.94
C ASN A 106 9.58 16.90 -23.98
N ALA A 107 10.73 17.21 -24.57
CA ALA A 107 11.87 16.32 -24.55
C ALA A 107 12.31 16.08 -23.10
N ILE A 108 12.53 14.81 -22.76
CA ILE A 108 13.20 14.42 -21.52
C ILE A 108 14.58 15.08 -21.53
N THR A 109 15.00 15.67 -20.41
CA THR A 109 16.34 16.26 -20.34
C THR A 109 17.40 15.18 -20.44
N LYS A 110 18.59 15.49 -20.99
CA LYS A 110 19.69 14.52 -21.02
C LYS A 110 20.13 14.04 -19.62
N VAL A 111 19.78 14.77 -18.57
CA VAL A 111 20.05 14.39 -17.17
C VAL A 111 19.04 13.34 -16.74
N ASP A 112 17.74 13.62 -16.91
CA ASP A 112 16.66 12.69 -16.57
C ASP A 112 16.76 11.39 -17.39
N GLU A 113 17.11 11.47 -18.68
CA GLU A 113 17.33 10.31 -19.54
C GLU A 113 18.43 9.39 -18.97
N LYS A 114 19.57 9.97 -18.56
CA LYS A 114 20.68 9.21 -17.98
C LYS A 114 20.29 8.57 -16.65
N GLU A 115 19.63 9.32 -15.76
CA GLU A 115 19.18 8.79 -14.47
C GLU A 115 18.15 7.67 -14.64
N LEU A 116 17.22 7.82 -15.59
CA LEU A 116 16.20 6.81 -15.88
C LEU A 116 16.83 5.53 -16.46
N ILE A 117 17.77 5.67 -17.40
CA ILE A 117 18.51 4.55 -17.97
C ILE A 117 19.34 3.83 -16.89
N ALA A 118 20.04 4.59 -16.05
CA ALA A 118 20.82 4.01 -14.94
C ALA A 118 19.93 3.19 -14.00
N HIS A 119 18.78 3.72 -13.58
CA HIS A 119 17.83 3.01 -12.71
C HIS A 119 17.18 1.76 -13.33
N ILE A 120 17.14 1.66 -14.66
CA ILE A 120 16.59 0.50 -15.38
C ILE A 120 17.67 -0.58 -15.59
N LEU A 121 18.91 -0.17 -15.89
CA LEU A 121 20.01 -1.09 -16.25
C LEU A 121 20.82 -1.59 -15.05
N ASP A 122 20.90 -0.86 -13.93
CA ASP A 122 21.61 -1.28 -12.70
C ASP A 122 20.74 -2.11 -11.74
N ARG A 123 19.76 -2.87 -12.26
CA ARG A 123 18.93 -3.79 -11.47
C ARG A 123 19.36 -5.24 -11.59
#